data_AF-A0A7X8HMD0-F1
#
_entry.id   AF-A0A7X8HMD0-F1
#
_cell.length_a   1.000
_cell.length_b   1.000
_cell.length_c   1.000
_cell.angle_alpha   90.00
_cell.angle_beta   90.00
_cell.angle_gamma   90.00
#
_symmetry.space_group_name_H-M   'P 1'
#
loop_
_entity.id
_entity.type
_entity.pdbx_description
1 polymer ?
#
loop_
_entity_poly.entity_id
_entity_poly.type
_entity_poly.pdbx_seq_one_letter_code
_entity_poly.pdbx_strand_id
1 'polypeptide(L)'
;MVIKKMSIKIICFLFLLCLIGCTDKTAGTDYTNKQTKNKDSITNKQTTTNKESLTTDKGSATNKQTSNKGGEMNKIRINATGDGIIVEDLLDCVEMLGKTAAEIGIPSEVINDESKYYIKTYIDGNIFGTEDYGILHFADVGSDKNDYLAKSIWIHVKNVGYDECKRQLSKKFGDPIEEGENPYVEVDGGAVTWTFYKYQDIEVRLSSASQRDYIEIDIDKIAD
;
A
#
# COMPACT_ATOMS: atom_id res chain seq x y z
N MET A 1 -46.96 34.31 16.64
CA MET A 1 -45.64 34.55 17.30
C MET A 1 -44.59 33.55 16.80
N VAL A 2 -44.37 33.45 15.47
CA VAL A 2 -43.44 32.47 14.86
C VAL A 2 -42.53 33.10 13.79
N ILE A 3 -42.88 34.27 13.25
CA ILE A 3 -42.14 34.89 12.12
C ILE A 3 -40.86 35.63 12.57
N LYS A 4 -40.80 36.19 13.79
CA LYS A 4 -39.61 36.92 14.27
C LYS A 4 -38.40 36.03 14.65
N LYS A 5 -38.56 34.70 14.73
CA LYS A 5 -37.46 33.77 15.06
C LYS A 5 -36.74 33.20 13.83
N MET A 6 -37.33 33.27 12.62
CA MET A 6 -36.66 32.80 11.40
C MET A 6 -35.68 33.84 10.81
N SER A 7 -35.96 35.14 10.96
CA SER A 7 -35.12 36.20 10.36
C SER A 7 -33.72 36.30 10.98
N ILE A 8 -33.53 35.92 12.25
CA ILE A 8 -32.23 35.98 12.93
C ILE A 8 -31.28 34.87 12.45
N LYS A 9 -31.80 33.68 12.12
CA LYS A 9 -30.94 32.55 11.68
C LYS A 9 -30.37 32.76 10.27
N ILE A 10 -31.12 33.42 9.39
CA ILE A 10 -30.68 33.70 8.01
C ILE A 10 -29.60 34.80 7.99
N ILE A 11 -29.68 35.79 8.89
CA ILE A 11 -28.67 36.85 9.02
C ILE A 11 -27.34 36.30 9.55
N CYS A 12 -27.34 35.34 10.48
CA CYS A 12 -26.11 34.71 10.97
C CYS A 12 -25.44 33.80 9.93
N PHE A 13 -26.18 33.18 9.01
CA PHE A 13 -25.61 32.33 7.96
C PHE A 13 -24.96 33.14 6.82
N LEU A 14 -25.45 34.37 6.57
CA LEU A 14 -24.87 35.27 5.56
C LEU A 14 -23.53 35.88 6.01
N PHE A 15 -23.30 36.06 7.33
CA PHE A 15 -22.04 36.59 7.85
C PHE A 15 -20.88 35.58 7.86
N LEU A 16 -21.15 34.26 7.83
CA LEU A 16 -20.11 33.24 7.80
C LEU A 16 -19.49 33.04 6.40
N LEU A 17 -20.21 33.37 5.33
CA LEU A 17 -19.74 33.22 3.95
C LEU A 17 -18.80 34.36 3.50
N CYS A 18 -18.59 35.39 4.33
CA CYS A 18 -17.74 36.54 4.01
C CYS A 18 -16.29 36.45 4.55
N LEU A 19 -15.86 35.31 5.14
CA LEU A 19 -14.59 35.25 5.88
C LEU A 19 -13.55 34.20 5.43
N ILE A 20 -13.69 33.54 4.27
CA ILE A 20 -12.63 32.63 3.75
C ILE A 20 -12.23 33.00 2.31
N GLY A 21 -12.16 34.29 2.02
CA GLY A 21 -11.69 34.81 0.74
C GLY A 21 -10.87 36.09 0.92
N CYS A 22 -9.68 35.97 1.50
CA CYS A 22 -8.63 37.00 1.38
C CYS A 22 -7.27 36.32 1.22
N THR A 23 -6.80 36.30 -0.03
CA THR A 23 -5.39 36.21 -0.39
C THR A 23 -4.71 37.51 0.01
N ASP A 24 -3.59 37.45 0.74
CA ASP A 24 -2.66 38.57 0.80
C ASP A 24 -1.25 38.14 0.38
N LYS A 25 -0.83 38.81 -0.69
CA LYS A 25 0.56 38.99 -1.09
C LYS A 25 1.23 39.86 -0.03
N THR A 26 2.32 39.39 0.56
CA THR A 26 3.29 40.27 1.21
C THR A 26 4.67 40.07 0.61
N ALA A 27 5.10 41.11 -0.08
CA ALA A 27 6.45 41.33 -0.54
C ALA A 27 7.32 41.91 0.58
N GLY A 28 8.56 41.43 0.67
CA GLY A 28 9.75 42.18 1.09
C GLY A 28 9.97 42.40 2.59
N THR A 29 10.99 41.74 3.14
CA THR A 29 12.29 42.39 3.38
C THR A 29 13.40 41.35 3.55
N ASP A 30 14.50 41.65 2.87
CA ASP A 30 15.74 40.90 2.69
C ASP A 30 16.60 40.88 3.97
N TYR A 31 17.40 39.83 4.16
CA TYR A 31 18.82 39.95 4.55
C TYR A 31 19.53 38.58 4.52
N THR A 32 20.43 38.48 3.53
CA THR A 32 21.73 37.77 3.54
C THR A 32 21.82 36.29 3.15
N ASN A 33 22.14 36.11 1.86
CA ASN A 33 23.38 35.46 1.37
C ASN A 33 23.60 33.95 1.67
N LYS A 34 23.30 33.12 0.67
CA LYS A 34 24.34 32.29 0.04
C LYS A 34 23.94 31.90 -1.38
N GLN A 35 24.74 32.36 -2.33
CA GLN A 35 24.78 31.88 -3.70
C GLN A 35 25.01 30.36 -3.72
N THR A 36 24.39 29.64 -4.66
CA THR A 36 25.11 28.98 -5.77
C THR A 36 24.11 28.72 -6.90
N LYS A 37 24.40 29.26 -8.09
CA LYS A 37 23.74 28.95 -9.35
C LYS A 37 24.04 27.50 -9.71
N ASN A 38 23.07 26.74 -10.22
CA ASN A 38 23.33 26.05 -11.47
C ASN A 38 22.06 25.88 -12.30
N LYS A 39 22.10 26.55 -13.44
CA LYS A 39 21.25 26.42 -14.60
C LYS A 39 22.01 25.45 -15.49
N ASP A 40 21.41 24.34 -15.91
CA ASP A 40 21.79 23.73 -17.19
C ASP A 40 20.66 22.82 -17.70
N SER A 41 20.08 23.31 -18.79
CA SER A 41 19.34 22.58 -19.81
C SER A 41 20.30 21.69 -20.60
N ILE A 42 20.03 20.40 -20.77
CA ILE A 42 20.60 19.63 -21.90
C ILE A 42 19.56 18.66 -22.47
N THR A 43 19.08 19.03 -23.66
CA THR A 43 18.56 18.19 -24.74
C THR A 43 19.67 17.30 -25.32
N ASN A 44 19.38 16.06 -25.74
CA ASN A 44 19.87 15.41 -26.98
C ASN A 44 19.36 13.94 -27.05
N LYS A 45 18.54 13.53 -28.03
CA LYS A 45 18.82 13.16 -29.44
C LYS A 45 19.74 11.93 -29.66
N GLN A 46 19.12 10.87 -30.18
CA GLN A 46 19.61 9.80 -31.08
C GLN A 46 21.06 9.88 -31.61
N THR A 47 21.81 8.76 -31.63
CA THR A 47 22.34 8.10 -32.86
C THR A 47 23.03 6.73 -32.65
N THR A 48 22.65 5.78 -33.53
CA THR A 48 23.32 4.65 -34.24
C THR A 48 24.71 4.03 -33.89
N THR A 49 24.70 2.67 -33.84
CA THR A 49 25.53 1.62 -34.51
C THR A 49 27.07 1.74 -34.68
N ASN A 50 27.85 0.73 -34.22
CA ASN A 50 28.39 -0.39 -35.05
C ASN A 50 29.51 -1.24 -34.37
N LYS A 51 29.49 -2.53 -34.75
CA LYS A 51 30.58 -3.52 -34.98
C LYS A 51 31.36 -4.26 -33.86
N GLU A 52 31.04 -5.55 -33.80
CA GLU A 52 31.88 -6.77 -33.84
C GLU A 52 33.31 -6.77 -33.25
N SER A 53 33.52 -7.69 -32.30
CA SER A 53 34.72 -8.53 -32.20
C SER A 53 34.37 -9.85 -31.52
N LEU A 54 34.65 -10.97 -32.19
CA LEU A 54 34.55 -12.34 -31.67
C LEU A 54 35.67 -12.62 -30.67
N THR A 55 35.35 -13.25 -29.54
CA THR A 55 36.11 -14.38 -28.98
C THR A 55 35.19 -15.29 -28.15
N THR A 56 35.31 -16.59 -28.41
CA THR A 56 34.72 -17.73 -27.69
C THR A 56 35.35 -17.93 -26.32
N ASP A 57 34.57 -18.06 -25.25
CA ASP A 57 34.43 -19.32 -24.49
C ASP A 57 33.44 -19.22 -23.30
N LYS A 58 32.89 -20.39 -22.97
CA LYS A 58 31.77 -20.74 -22.06
C LYS A 58 31.63 -19.98 -20.73
N GLY A 59 30.41 -19.54 -20.42
CA GLY A 59 29.97 -19.18 -19.07
C GLY A 59 28.53 -18.67 -19.02
N SER A 60 27.71 -19.30 -18.17
CA SER A 60 26.30 -19.00 -17.86
C SER A 60 26.08 -17.61 -17.24
N ALA A 61 24.80 -17.15 -17.22
CA ALA A 61 24.27 -15.84 -16.79
C ALA A 61 24.33 -14.74 -17.87
N THR A 62 23.35 -13.86 -18.10
CA THR A 62 22.35 -13.26 -17.21
C THR A 62 21.29 -12.64 -18.12
N ASN A 63 20.00 -12.97 -17.96
CA ASN A 63 18.95 -12.23 -18.67
C ASN A 63 18.74 -10.90 -17.93
N LYS A 64 19.05 -9.79 -18.59
CA LYS A 64 18.94 -8.43 -18.06
C LYS A 64 17.49 -8.15 -17.67
N GLN A 65 17.25 -8.14 -16.37
CA GLN A 65 16.07 -7.56 -15.75
C GLN A 65 16.17 -6.04 -15.97
N THR A 66 15.26 -5.50 -16.79
CA THR A 66 15.06 -4.05 -16.93
C THR A 66 14.46 -3.57 -15.61
N SER A 67 15.32 -3.10 -14.70
CA SER A 67 14.90 -2.45 -13.48
C SER A 67 14.29 -1.08 -13.81
N ASN A 68 12.97 -1.05 -13.86
CA ASN A 68 12.23 0.21 -13.78
C ASN A 68 12.56 0.84 -12.42
N LYS A 69 13.37 1.90 -12.41
CA LYS A 69 13.52 2.80 -11.27
C LYS A 69 12.22 3.61 -11.12
N GLY A 70 11.20 2.96 -10.56
CA GLY A 70 10.01 3.62 -10.01
C GLY A 70 10.31 4.15 -8.62
N GLY A 71 9.76 5.31 -8.28
CA GLY A 71 10.01 6.03 -7.03
C GLY A 71 9.94 5.11 -5.81
N GLU A 72 11.00 5.15 -5.01
CA GLU A 72 11.18 4.34 -3.82
C GLU A 72 10.15 4.78 -2.76
N MET A 73 8.96 4.18 -2.74
CA MET A 73 8.24 4.08 -1.47
C MET A 73 9.13 3.21 -0.58
N ASN A 74 9.83 3.86 0.35
CA ASN A 74 10.65 3.23 1.38
C ASN A 74 9.88 2.02 1.90
N LYS A 75 10.38 0.81 1.61
CA LYS A 75 9.85 -0.40 2.25
C LYS A 75 9.92 -0.14 3.74
N ILE A 76 8.77 -0.08 4.40
CA ILE A 76 8.72 0.03 5.86
C ILE A 76 9.10 -1.35 6.36
N ARG A 77 10.41 -1.63 6.43
CA ARG A 77 10.92 -2.83 7.08
C ARG A 77 10.74 -2.64 8.57
N ILE A 78 10.33 -3.69 9.27
CA ILE A 78 10.19 -3.70 10.74
C ILE A 78 11.50 -3.29 11.42
N ASN A 79 12.63 -3.59 10.79
CA ASN A 79 13.96 -3.17 11.22
C ASN A 79 14.11 -1.63 11.35
N ALA A 80 13.23 -0.86 10.70
CA ALA A 80 13.23 0.60 10.70
C ALA A 80 12.18 1.22 11.64
N THR A 81 11.11 0.51 11.98
CA THR A 81 10.05 0.99 12.90
C THR A 81 10.16 0.39 14.30
N GLY A 82 10.73 -0.81 14.44
CA GLY A 82 10.75 -1.59 15.68
C GLY A 82 9.43 -2.30 15.99
N ASP A 83 8.37 -2.00 15.22
CA ASP A 83 7.01 -2.44 15.46
C ASP A 83 6.59 -3.46 14.39
N GLY A 84 6.65 -4.75 14.70
CA GLY A 84 6.14 -5.83 13.85
C GLY A 84 6.74 -7.22 14.12
N ILE A 85 6.35 -8.20 13.32
CA ILE A 85 6.85 -9.59 13.38
C ILE A 85 7.46 -10.07 12.05
N ILE A 86 8.42 -10.99 12.12
CA ILE A 86 9.03 -11.60 10.92
C ILE A 86 8.50 -13.02 10.75
N VAL A 87 8.06 -13.36 9.55
CA VAL A 87 7.57 -14.69 9.17
C VAL A 87 8.32 -15.23 7.95
N GLU A 88 8.25 -16.54 7.75
CA GLU A 88 8.89 -17.17 6.59
C GLU A 88 8.11 -16.93 5.29
N ASP A 89 6.80 -17.22 5.29
CA ASP A 89 5.87 -16.98 4.17
C ASP A 89 4.68 -16.13 4.64
N LEU A 90 4.47 -14.97 4.02
CA LEU A 90 3.35 -14.08 4.34
C LEU A 90 1.98 -14.72 4.05
N LEU A 91 1.89 -15.67 3.10
CA LEU A 91 0.64 -16.38 2.83
C LEU A 91 0.30 -17.42 3.89
N ASP A 92 1.27 -17.85 4.70
CA ASP A 92 1.00 -18.78 5.81
C ASP A 92 0.42 -18.05 7.03
N CYS A 93 0.52 -16.71 7.08
CA CYS A 93 -0.18 -15.89 8.06
C CYS A 93 -1.70 -16.03 7.98
N VAL A 94 -2.26 -16.58 6.91
CA VAL A 94 -3.70 -16.84 6.81
C VAL A 94 -4.22 -17.73 7.94
N GLU A 95 -3.37 -18.60 8.51
CA GLU A 95 -3.71 -19.41 9.68
C GLU A 95 -3.87 -18.60 10.98
N MET A 96 -3.46 -17.33 10.98
CA MET A 96 -3.66 -16.39 12.09
C MET A 96 -5.09 -15.83 12.09
N LEU A 97 -5.79 -15.84 10.96
CA LEU A 97 -7.12 -15.24 10.86
C LEU A 97 -8.15 -15.98 11.73
N GLY A 98 -8.87 -15.22 12.56
CA GLY A 98 -9.82 -15.75 13.54
C GLY A 98 -9.18 -16.21 14.85
N LYS A 99 -7.86 -16.07 15.02
CA LYS A 99 -7.18 -16.24 16.31
C LYS A 99 -6.98 -14.90 16.98
N THR A 100 -6.92 -14.90 18.30
CA THR A 100 -6.55 -13.69 19.03
C THR A 100 -5.04 -13.41 18.96
N ALA A 101 -4.64 -12.16 19.16
CA ALA A 101 -3.24 -11.78 19.23
C ALA A 101 -2.45 -12.63 20.24
N ALA A 102 -3.07 -12.96 21.39
CA ALA A 102 -2.47 -13.83 22.40
C ALA A 102 -2.28 -15.27 21.89
N GLU A 103 -3.24 -15.83 21.15
CA GLU A 103 -3.13 -17.16 20.53
C GLU A 103 -2.07 -17.21 19.43
N ILE A 104 -1.85 -16.10 18.73
CA ILE A 104 -0.79 -15.96 17.73
C ILE A 104 0.58 -15.71 18.40
N GLY A 105 0.59 -15.32 19.67
CA GLY A 105 1.79 -14.98 20.42
C GLY A 105 2.34 -13.58 20.12
N ILE A 106 1.48 -12.66 19.67
CA ILE A 106 1.83 -11.27 19.38
C ILE A 106 1.64 -10.44 20.67
N PRO A 107 2.72 -9.86 21.23
CA PRO A 107 2.61 -9.00 22.40
C PRO A 107 1.79 -7.74 22.08
N SER A 108 1.00 -7.26 23.04
CA SER A 108 0.19 -6.04 22.87
C SER A 108 1.03 -4.80 22.54
N GLU A 109 2.30 -4.76 22.94
CA GLU A 109 3.23 -3.66 22.65
C GLU A 109 3.61 -3.57 21.16
N VAL A 110 3.47 -4.66 20.42
CA VAL A 110 3.75 -4.75 18.97
C VAL A 110 2.51 -4.39 18.14
N ILE A 111 1.36 -4.25 18.80
CA ILE A 111 0.10 -3.87 18.18
C ILE A 111 -0.03 -2.35 18.26
N ASN A 112 -0.10 -1.73 17.09
CA ASN A 112 -0.29 -0.31 16.94
C ASN A 112 -1.80 0.02 16.98
N ASP A 113 -2.21 0.83 17.96
CA ASP A 113 -3.56 1.39 18.12
C ASP A 113 -3.64 2.79 17.49
N GLU A 114 -3.33 2.85 16.19
CA GLU A 114 -3.34 4.07 15.39
C GLU A 114 -4.81 4.43 15.07
N SER A 115 -5.44 5.20 15.96
CA SER A 115 -6.86 5.57 15.95
C SER A 115 -7.82 4.40 16.26
N LYS A 116 -8.99 4.73 16.84
CA LYS A 116 -10.03 3.76 17.26
C LYS A 116 -10.50 2.75 16.18
N TYR A 117 -10.09 2.92 14.93
CA TYR A 117 -10.57 2.16 13.79
C TYR A 117 -9.53 1.20 13.19
N TYR A 118 -8.24 1.33 13.53
CA TYR A 118 -7.18 0.55 12.87
C TYR A 118 -6.17 0.00 13.89
N ILE A 119 -6.56 -1.11 14.53
CA ILE A 119 -5.65 -1.92 15.33
C ILE A 119 -4.89 -2.83 14.36
N LYS A 120 -3.57 -2.74 14.32
CA LYS A 120 -2.76 -3.48 13.34
C LYS A 120 -1.37 -3.83 13.86
N THR A 121 -0.72 -4.76 13.20
CA THR A 121 0.73 -4.95 13.28
C THR A 121 1.32 -5.17 11.90
N TYR A 122 2.60 -4.83 11.73
CA TYR A 122 3.33 -5.03 10.48
C TYR A 122 3.98 -6.42 10.48
N ILE A 123 4.00 -7.06 9.32
CA ILE A 123 4.59 -8.38 9.12
C ILE A 123 5.59 -8.29 7.97
N ASP A 124 6.87 -8.58 8.23
CA ASP A 124 7.85 -8.77 7.15
C ASP A 124 8.00 -10.26 6.88
N GLY A 125 8.12 -10.62 5.61
CA GLY A 125 8.33 -12.01 5.23
C GLY A 125 8.62 -12.15 3.76
N ASN A 126 8.76 -13.40 3.30
CA ASN A 126 8.85 -13.66 1.88
C ASN A 126 7.47 -13.99 1.32
N ILE A 127 7.21 -13.57 0.09
CA ILE A 127 6.11 -14.08 -0.72
C ILE A 127 6.61 -14.24 -2.15
N PHE A 128 6.31 -15.38 -2.77
CA PHE A 128 6.73 -15.67 -4.16
C PHE A 128 8.25 -15.52 -4.41
N GLY A 129 9.08 -15.74 -3.38
CA GLY A 129 10.53 -15.66 -3.45
C GLY A 129 11.10 -14.24 -3.34
N THR A 130 10.28 -13.26 -2.96
CA THR A 130 10.71 -11.88 -2.74
C THR A 130 10.39 -11.42 -1.31
N GLU A 131 11.30 -10.62 -0.74
CA GLU A 131 11.06 -9.93 0.53
C GLU A 131 10.01 -8.83 0.32
N ASP A 132 8.89 -8.98 1.00
CA ASP A 132 7.75 -8.07 0.95
C ASP A 132 7.23 -7.84 2.38
N TYR A 133 6.17 -7.04 2.50
CA TYR A 133 5.57 -6.75 3.80
C TYR A 133 4.05 -6.91 3.72
N GLY A 134 3.48 -7.24 4.86
CA GLY A 134 2.05 -7.27 5.09
C GLY A 134 1.64 -6.46 6.32
N ILE A 135 0.34 -6.21 6.40
CA ILE A 135 -0.30 -5.56 7.53
C ILE A 135 -1.38 -6.51 8.02
N LEU A 136 -1.27 -6.98 9.26
CA LEU A 136 -2.29 -7.78 9.92
C LEU A 136 -3.19 -6.86 10.73
N HIS A 137 -4.47 -6.84 10.36
CA HIS A 137 -5.50 -6.05 11.00
C HIS A 137 -6.27 -6.86 12.03
N PHE A 138 -6.59 -6.21 13.13
CA PHE A 138 -7.35 -6.80 14.22
C PHE A 138 -8.66 -6.05 14.47
N ALA A 139 -9.66 -6.78 14.97
CA ALA A 139 -10.84 -6.22 15.62
C ALA A 139 -10.69 -6.29 17.15
N ASP A 140 -11.27 -5.31 17.83
CA ASP A 140 -11.45 -5.34 19.29
C ASP A 140 -12.53 -6.38 19.64
N VAL A 141 -12.22 -7.30 20.56
CA VAL A 141 -13.14 -8.35 21.03
C VAL A 141 -13.66 -8.13 22.46
N GLY A 142 -13.37 -7.00 23.14
CA GLY A 142 -14.00 -6.74 24.43
C GLY A 142 -13.37 -5.68 25.34
N SER A 143 -13.79 -5.68 26.61
CA SER A 143 -13.35 -4.69 27.61
C SER A 143 -11.89 -4.82 28.06
N ASP A 144 -11.23 -5.93 27.71
CA ASP A 144 -9.83 -6.17 28.01
C ASP A 144 -9.00 -5.76 26.79
N LYS A 145 -8.29 -4.63 26.93
CA LYS A 145 -7.47 -3.97 25.89
C LYS A 145 -6.31 -4.79 25.33
N ASN A 146 -6.24 -6.08 25.64
CA ASN A 146 -5.12 -6.94 25.32
C ASN A 146 -5.52 -8.14 24.44
N ASP A 147 -6.81 -8.31 24.14
CA ASP A 147 -7.27 -9.40 23.29
C ASP A 147 -7.86 -8.83 22.00
N TYR A 148 -7.17 -9.08 20.89
CA TYR A 148 -7.47 -8.53 19.58
C TYR A 148 -7.63 -9.68 18.60
N LEU A 149 -8.72 -9.71 17.85
CA LEU A 149 -9.02 -10.80 16.92
C LEU A 149 -8.48 -10.48 15.54
N ALA A 150 -7.58 -11.31 15.00
CA ALA A 150 -7.06 -11.14 13.65
C ALA A 150 -8.17 -11.29 12.60
N LYS A 151 -8.37 -10.26 11.78
CA LYS A 151 -9.49 -10.18 10.81
C LYS A 151 -9.07 -10.24 9.35
N SER A 152 -7.99 -9.54 9.01
CA SER A 152 -7.54 -9.49 7.63
C SER A 152 -6.04 -9.23 7.53
N ILE A 153 -5.47 -9.62 6.39
CA ILE A 153 -4.05 -9.40 6.06
C ILE A 153 -3.98 -8.70 4.72
N TRP A 154 -3.24 -7.61 4.64
CA TRP A 154 -2.96 -6.90 3.39
C TRP A 154 -1.49 -7.06 3.05
N ILE A 155 -1.15 -7.64 1.91
CA ILE A 155 0.23 -7.90 1.50
C ILE A 155 0.58 -7.05 0.28
N HIS A 156 1.70 -6.33 0.35
CA HIS A 156 2.17 -5.46 -0.72
C HIS A 156 3.36 -6.11 -1.42
N VAL A 157 3.15 -6.56 -2.66
CA VAL A 157 4.15 -7.25 -3.47
C VAL A 157 4.73 -6.30 -4.52
N LYS A 158 6.02 -5.99 -4.44
CA LYS A 158 6.67 -5.02 -5.35
C LYS A 158 7.40 -5.66 -6.52
N ASN A 159 7.97 -6.85 -6.31
CA ASN A 159 8.98 -7.42 -7.19
C ASN A 159 8.45 -8.56 -8.08
N VAL A 160 7.17 -8.90 -7.97
CA VAL A 160 6.51 -9.95 -8.74
C VAL A 160 5.29 -9.34 -9.43
N GLY A 161 5.14 -9.59 -10.73
CA GLY A 161 4.05 -9.05 -11.53
C GLY A 161 2.71 -9.75 -11.31
N TYR A 162 1.61 -9.09 -11.69
CA TYR A 162 0.24 -9.53 -11.39
C TYR A 162 -0.05 -10.94 -11.90
N ASP A 163 0.31 -11.24 -13.16
CA ASP A 163 0.07 -12.56 -13.76
C ASP A 163 0.82 -13.68 -13.03
N GLU A 164 2.03 -13.39 -12.56
CA GLU A 164 2.82 -14.36 -11.81
C GLU A 164 2.26 -14.56 -10.40
N CYS A 165 1.85 -13.49 -9.71
CA CYS A 165 1.12 -13.57 -8.45
C CYS A 165 -0.16 -14.41 -8.63
N LYS A 166 -0.95 -14.12 -9.66
CA LYS A 166 -2.17 -14.87 -10.00
C LYS A 166 -1.86 -16.35 -10.19
N ARG A 167 -0.87 -16.68 -11.02
CA ARG A 167 -0.44 -18.06 -11.27
C ARG A 167 0.00 -18.79 -10.00
N GLN A 168 0.63 -18.11 -9.05
CA GLN A 168 1.06 -18.72 -7.78
C GLN A 168 -0.10 -18.86 -6.79
N LEU A 169 -0.99 -17.86 -6.70
CA LEU A 169 -2.22 -17.96 -5.92
C LEU A 169 -3.10 -19.10 -6.43
N SER A 170 -3.25 -19.27 -7.75
CA SER A 170 -4.04 -20.38 -8.30
C SER A 170 -3.48 -21.75 -7.91
N LYS A 171 -2.16 -21.88 -7.75
CA LYS A 171 -1.53 -23.12 -7.26
C LYS A 171 -1.86 -23.40 -5.79
N LYS A 172 -2.03 -22.36 -4.97
CA LYS A 172 -2.27 -22.49 -3.51
C LYS A 172 -3.76 -22.60 -3.18
N PHE A 173 -4.60 -21.79 -3.84
CA PHE A 173 -6.02 -21.62 -3.49
C PHE A 173 -6.99 -22.17 -4.54
N GLY A 174 -6.50 -22.67 -5.68
CA GLY A 174 -7.33 -23.18 -6.78
C GLY A 174 -7.73 -22.12 -7.79
N ASP A 175 -8.70 -22.43 -8.64
CA ASP A 175 -9.12 -21.52 -9.70
C ASP A 175 -9.83 -20.27 -9.13
N PRO A 176 -9.65 -19.10 -9.76
CA PRO A 176 -10.41 -17.89 -9.42
C PRO A 176 -11.92 -18.09 -9.50
N ILE A 177 -12.65 -17.45 -8.57
CA ILE A 177 -14.12 -17.45 -8.57
C ILE A 177 -14.71 -16.27 -9.35
N GLU A 178 -13.96 -15.18 -9.44
CA GLU A 178 -14.38 -13.96 -10.12
C GLU A 178 -13.15 -13.16 -10.54
N GLU A 179 -13.24 -12.48 -11.68
CA GLU A 179 -12.18 -11.63 -12.22
C GLU A 179 -12.78 -10.42 -12.90
N GLY A 180 -12.05 -9.31 -12.91
CA GLY A 180 -12.51 -8.12 -13.59
C GLY A 180 -11.47 -7.02 -13.72
N GLU A 181 -11.88 -6.02 -14.50
CA GLU A 181 -11.14 -4.79 -14.70
C GLU A 181 -12.09 -3.61 -14.50
N ASN A 182 -11.62 -2.61 -13.78
CA ASN A 182 -12.29 -1.33 -13.67
C ASN A 182 -11.40 -0.26 -14.33
N PRO A 183 -11.85 0.39 -15.42
CA PRO A 183 -11.01 1.32 -16.18
C PRO A 183 -10.64 2.59 -15.42
N TYR A 184 -11.33 2.94 -14.32
CA TYR A 184 -10.97 4.09 -13.50
C TYR A 184 -11.49 3.99 -12.06
N VAL A 185 -10.56 3.92 -11.10
CA VAL A 185 -10.81 3.98 -9.66
C VAL A 185 -9.85 5.00 -9.05
N GLU A 186 -10.33 6.20 -8.76
CA GLU A 186 -9.50 7.31 -8.26
C GLU A 186 -8.82 6.96 -6.92
N VAL A 187 -9.54 6.29 -6.02
CA VAL A 187 -9.03 5.89 -4.70
C VAL A 187 -7.91 4.87 -4.75
N ASP A 188 -7.86 4.05 -5.81
CA ASP A 188 -6.88 2.98 -5.97
C ASP A 188 -5.71 3.38 -6.87
N GLY A 189 -5.69 4.62 -7.37
CA GLY A 189 -4.65 5.07 -8.29
C GLY A 189 -4.86 4.58 -9.72
N GLY A 190 -6.08 4.70 -10.25
CA GLY A 190 -6.33 4.53 -11.70
C GLY A 190 -7.04 3.23 -12.06
N ALA A 191 -6.69 2.65 -13.20
CA ALA A 191 -7.37 1.44 -13.71
C ALA A 191 -6.94 0.24 -12.86
N VAL A 192 -7.91 -0.54 -12.38
CA VAL A 192 -7.68 -1.67 -11.46
C VAL A 192 -8.02 -2.97 -12.15
N THR A 193 -7.09 -3.92 -12.12
CA THR A 193 -7.33 -5.32 -12.47
C THR A 193 -7.37 -6.14 -11.17
N TRP A 194 -8.35 -7.03 -11.04
CA TRP A 194 -8.52 -7.82 -9.83
C TRP A 194 -8.96 -9.26 -10.12
N THR A 195 -8.63 -10.16 -9.18
CA THR A 195 -8.98 -11.59 -9.19
C THR A 195 -9.37 -11.99 -7.77
N PHE A 196 -10.52 -12.63 -7.60
CA PHE A 196 -10.95 -13.23 -6.34
C PHE A 196 -10.75 -14.73 -6.32
N TYR A 197 -10.28 -15.22 -5.18
CA TYR A 197 -10.22 -16.63 -4.83
C TYR A 197 -11.02 -16.85 -3.55
N LYS A 198 -11.57 -18.05 -3.42
CA LYS A 198 -12.19 -18.48 -2.18
C LYS A 198 -11.66 -19.85 -1.80
N TYR A 199 -11.17 -19.96 -0.57
CA TYR A 199 -10.63 -21.20 -0.03
C TYR A 199 -11.18 -21.37 1.38
N GLN A 200 -11.95 -22.42 1.64
CA GLN A 200 -12.59 -22.62 2.96
C GLN A 200 -13.39 -21.37 3.41
N ASP A 201 -13.05 -20.80 4.56
CA ASP A 201 -13.62 -19.61 5.18
C ASP A 201 -12.83 -18.32 4.90
N ILE A 202 -11.87 -18.34 3.97
CA ILE A 202 -11.10 -17.16 3.56
C ILE A 202 -11.42 -16.73 2.12
N GLU A 203 -11.41 -15.42 1.92
CA GLU A 203 -11.43 -14.76 0.63
C GLU A 203 -10.07 -14.13 0.37
N VAL A 204 -9.54 -14.29 -0.85
CA VAL A 204 -8.29 -13.67 -1.27
C VAL A 204 -8.57 -12.82 -2.49
N ARG A 205 -8.26 -11.53 -2.42
CA ARG A 205 -8.33 -10.60 -3.53
C ARG A 205 -6.92 -10.21 -3.96
N LEU A 206 -6.56 -10.60 -5.17
CA LEU A 206 -5.38 -10.07 -5.85
C LEU A 206 -5.78 -8.82 -6.62
N SER A 207 -5.08 -7.71 -6.46
CA SER A 207 -5.33 -6.50 -7.23
C SER A 207 -4.06 -5.79 -7.67
N SER A 208 -4.13 -5.09 -8.80
CA SER A 208 -3.10 -4.18 -9.28
C SER A 208 -3.79 -2.95 -9.87
N ALA A 209 -3.23 -1.77 -9.61
CA ALA A 209 -3.73 -0.52 -10.16
C ALA A 209 -2.67 0.20 -10.99
N SER A 210 -3.08 0.88 -12.05
CA SER A 210 -2.17 1.43 -13.07
C SER A 210 -1.22 2.52 -12.58
N GLN A 211 -1.50 3.16 -11.45
CA GLN A 211 -0.61 4.15 -10.82
C GLN A 211 0.03 3.65 -9.51
N ARG A 212 -0.25 2.42 -9.07
CA ARG A 212 0.46 1.79 -7.93
C ARG A 212 1.79 1.20 -8.41
N ASP A 213 2.82 1.29 -7.57
CA ASP A 213 4.13 0.65 -7.78
C ASP A 213 4.20 -0.75 -7.14
N TYR A 214 3.07 -1.30 -6.71
CA TYR A 214 2.93 -2.62 -6.08
C TYR A 214 1.63 -3.30 -6.48
N ILE A 215 1.59 -4.61 -6.28
CA ILE A 215 0.41 -5.46 -6.29
C ILE A 215 -0.03 -5.69 -4.86
N GLU A 216 -1.34 -5.76 -4.66
CA GLU A 216 -1.96 -5.95 -3.37
C GLU A 216 -2.63 -7.33 -3.33
N ILE A 217 -2.46 -8.02 -2.21
CA ILE A 217 -3.19 -9.24 -1.88
C ILE A 217 -3.92 -8.97 -0.57
N ASP A 218 -5.23 -8.83 -0.64
CA ASP A 218 -6.09 -8.74 0.54
C ASP A 218 -6.58 -10.14 0.88
N ILE A 219 -6.49 -10.52 2.15
CA ILE A 219 -6.95 -11.81 2.66
C ILE A 219 -7.90 -11.53 3.82
N ASP A 220 -9.16 -11.93 3.67
CA ASP A 220 -10.23 -11.68 4.64
C ASP A 220 -10.84 -13.01 5.10
N LYS A 221 -11.18 -13.09 6.39
CA LYS A 221 -12.01 -14.18 6.93
C LYS A 221 -13.49 -13.86 6.70
N ILE A 222 -14.21 -14.75 6.03
CA ILE A 222 -15.59 -14.52 5.55
C ILE A 222 -16.62 -14.58 6.70
N ALA A 223 -16.34 -15.33 7.78
CA ALA A 223 -17.10 -15.33 9.02
C ALA A 223 -16.31 -16.05 10.13
N ASP A 224 -16.57 -15.70 11.40
CA ASP A 224 -16.15 -16.48 12.58
C ASP A 224 -17.17 -17.60 12.89
#